data_AF-A0A6B2C6S8-F1
#
_entry.id   AF-A0A6B2C6S8-F1
#
_cell.length_a   1.000
_cell.length_b   1.000
_cell.length_c   1.000
_cell.angle_alpha   90.00
_cell.angle_beta   90.00
_cell.angle_gamma   90.00
#
_symmetry.space_group_name_H-M   'P 1'
#
loop_
_entity.id
_entity.type
_entity.pdbx_description
1 polymer ?
#
loop_
_entity_poly.entity_id
_entity_poly.type
_entity_poly.pdbx_seq_one_letter_code
_entity_poly.pdbx_strand_id
1 'polypeptide(L)'
;MARHYLAEAYKLLERGDPFDAAEKIWAAVKHSTTALTVAVLNEAAPPKGVSWRSFVKEAFMKAGLSEKEASEWASYFIDVRKSLHGDCFYGLIYEEEEHRPLMERAREYIDLIDKILKKLKHQHNKP
;
A
#
# COMPACT_ATOMS: atom_id res chain seq x y z
N MET A 1 -8.27 -6.71 7.66
CA MET A 1 -7.20 -7.41 6.92
C MET A 1 -5.90 -6.61 6.89
N ALA A 2 -5.80 -5.47 6.18
CA ALA A 2 -4.54 -4.71 6.07
C ALA A 2 -3.85 -4.40 7.43
N ARG A 3 -4.61 -3.93 8.42
CA ARG A 3 -4.10 -3.66 9.78
C ARG A 3 -3.54 -4.87 10.51
N HIS A 4 -4.15 -6.03 10.28
CA HIS A 4 -3.71 -7.27 10.90
C HIS A 4 -2.33 -7.67 10.36
N TYR A 5 -2.17 -7.66 9.04
CA TYR A 5 -0.87 -7.91 8.42
C TYR A 5 0.21 -6.91 8.84
N LEU A 6 -0.11 -5.62 8.93
CA LEU A 6 0.85 -4.62 9.39
C LEU A 6 1.30 -4.90 10.84
N ALA A 7 0.38 -5.27 11.72
CA ALA A 7 0.71 -5.62 13.10
C ALA A 7 1.56 -6.90 13.20
N GLU A 8 1.31 -7.89 12.34
CA GLU A 8 2.16 -9.08 12.24
C GLU A 8 3.56 -8.75 11.74
N ALA A 9 3.68 -7.89 10.72
CA ALA A 9 4.96 -7.46 10.19
C ALA A 9 5.86 -6.83 11.27
N TYR A 10 5.30 -5.95 12.11
CA TYR A 10 6.09 -5.31 13.16
C TYR A 10 6.56 -6.30 14.23
N LYS A 11 5.76 -7.30 14.56
CA LYS A 11 6.21 -8.39 15.45
C LYS A 11 7.35 -9.20 14.85
N LEU A 12 7.38 -9.37 13.52
CA LEU A 12 8.46 -10.06 12.81
C LEU A 12 9.73 -9.22 12.81
N LEU A 13 9.62 -7.91 12.56
CA LEU A 13 10.76 -6.99 12.67
C LEU A 13 11.37 -6.95 14.07
N GLU A 14 10.54 -6.93 15.12
CA GLU A 14 11.01 -7.01 16.51
C GLU A 14 11.79 -8.30 16.81
N ARG A 15 11.52 -9.38 16.07
CA ARG A 15 12.20 -10.68 16.19
C ARG A 15 13.41 -10.83 15.27
N GLY A 16 13.73 -9.80 14.48
CA GLY A 16 14.84 -9.84 13.53
C GLY A 16 14.54 -10.66 12.27
N ASP A 17 13.28 -10.76 11.87
CA ASP A 17 12.84 -11.45 10.65
C ASP A 17 12.35 -10.46 9.58
N PRO A 18 13.26 -9.83 8.82
CA PRO A 18 12.89 -8.83 7.83
C PRO A 18 12.21 -9.43 6.59
N PHE A 19 12.49 -10.69 6.26
CA PHE A 19 11.98 -11.33 5.06
C PHE A 19 10.48 -11.61 5.16
N ASP A 20 10.04 -12.27 6.23
CA ASP A 20 8.61 -12.49 6.45
C ASP A 20 7.90 -11.16 6.76
N ALA A 21 8.57 -10.22 7.44
CA ALA A 21 8.02 -8.88 7.64
C ALA A 21 7.75 -8.16 6.32
N ALA A 22 8.66 -8.25 5.34
CA ALA A 22 8.51 -7.66 4.02
C ALA A 22 7.25 -8.17 3.32
N GLU A 23 7.00 -9.48 3.37
CA GLU A 23 5.79 -10.09 2.79
C GLU A 23 4.52 -9.62 3.49
N LYS A 24 4.53 -9.56 4.84
CA LYS A 24 3.38 -9.05 5.59
C LYS A 24 3.10 -7.58 5.29
N ILE A 25 4.12 -6.75 5.09
CA ILE A 25 3.97 -5.34 4.71
C ILE A 25 3.39 -5.23 3.31
N TRP A 26 3.91 -6.00 2.35
CA TRP A 26 3.33 -6.04 1.02
C TRP A 26 1.87 -6.47 1.05
N ALA A 27 1.53 -7.52 1.79
CA ALA A 27 0.14 -7.96 1.94
C ALA A 27 -0.73 -6.83 2.52
N ALA A 28 -0.26 -6.13 3.55
CA ALA A 28 -0.97 -5.00 4.15
C ALA A 28 -1.22 -3.88 3.13
N VAL A 29 -0.17 -3.44 2.42
CA VAL A 29 -0.23 -2.41 1.39
C VAL A 29 -1.18 -2.83 0.27
N LYS A 30 -0.99 -4.01 -0.33
CA LYS A 30 -1.84 -4.56 -1.38
C LYS A 30 -3.31 -4.59 -0.99
N HIS A 31 -3.65 -5.11 0.20
CA HIS A 31 -5.03 -5.16 0.66
C HIS A 31 -5.64 -3.77 0.86
N SER A 32 -4.87 -2.81 1.38
CA SER A 32 -5.34 -1.44 1.53
C SER A 32 -5.55 -0.75 0.16
N THR A 33 -4.62 -0.93 -0.78
CA THR A 33 -4.72 -0.41 -2.14
C THR A 33 -5.92 -1.00 -2.87
N THR A 34 -6.15 -2.32 -2.80
CA THR A 34 -7.34 -2.95 -3.40
C THR A 34 -8.63 -2.38 -2.81
N ALA A 35 -8.69 -2.14 -1.49
CA ALA A 35 -9.86 -1.52 -0.89
C ALA A 35 -10.11 -0.09 -1.41
N LEU A 36 -9.04 0.71 -1.58
CA LEU A 36 -9.11 2.02 -2.21
C LEU A 36 -9.64 1.92 -3.65
N THR A 37 -9.01 1.11 -4.50
CA THR A 37 -9.35 1.05 -5.92
C THR A 37 -10.75 0.51 -6.15
N VAL A 38 -11.21 -0.48 -5.37
CA VAL A 38 -12.59 -0.94 -5.42
C VAL A 38 -13.56 0.18 -5.04
N ALA A 39 -13.26 0.94 -3.99
CA ALA A 39 -14.14 2.01 -3.53
C ALA A 39 -14.26 3.18 -4.51
N VAL A 40 -13.20 3.51 -5.26
CA VAL A 40 -13.14 4.72 -6.10
C VAL A 40 -13.16 4.47 -7.61
N LEU A 41 -12.68 3.31 -8.06
CA LEU A 41 -12.62 2.91 -9.47
C LEU A 41 -13.56 1.74 -9.79
N ASN A 42 -14.19 1.12 -8.79
CA ASN A 42 -15.00 -0.08 -8.94
C ASN A 42 -14.23 -1.29 -9.52
N GLU A 43 -12.90 -1.28 -9.38
CA GLU A 43 -12.00 -2.33 -9.87
C GLU A 43 -10.92 -2.66 -8.84
N ALA A 44 -10.59 -3.94 -8.70
CA ALA A 44 -9.57 -4.42 -7.74
C ALA A 44 -8.13 -4.38 -8.29
N ALA A 45 -7.99 -4.29 -9.61
CA ALA A 45 -6.72 -4.39 -10.33
C ALA A 45 -6.83 -3.59 -11.64
N PRO A 46 -5.69 -3.12 -12.20
CA PRO A 46 -5.71 -2.35 -13.43
C PRO A 46 -6.23 -3.17 -14.62
N PRO A 47 -7.00 -2.55 -15.54
CA PRO A 47 -7.40 -3.19 -16.77
C PRO A 47 -6.21 -3.41 -17.70
N LYS A 48 -6.39 -4.24 -18.73
CA LYS A 48 -5.34 -4.58 -19.70
C LYS A 48 -4.78 -3.31 -20.34
N GLY A 49 -3.45 -3.17 -20.32
CA GLY A 49 -2.74 -2.01 -20.89
C GLY A 49 -2.55 -0.84 -19.92
N VAL A 50 -3.13 -0.89 -18.72
CA VAL A 50 -2.91 0.11 -17.67
C VAL A 50 -1.89 -0.39 -16.67
N SER A 51 -0.91 0.45 -16.33
CA SER A 51 0.08 0.11 -15.31
C SER A 51 -0.52 0.21 -13.91
N TRP A 52 -0.02 -0.61 -12.96
CA TRP A 52 -0.37 -0.46 -11.55
C TRP A 52 -0.09 0.94 -11.01
N ARG A 53 1.00 1.60 -11.46
CA ARG A 53 1.34 2.95 -11.02
C ARG A 53 0.26 3.95 -11.44
N SER A 54 -0.13 3.94 -12.71
CA SER A 54 -1.16 4.83 -13.24
C SER A 54 -2.51 4.59 -12.58
N PHE A 55 -2.88 3.32 -12.39
CA PHE A 55 -4.14 2.92 -11.77
C PHE A 55 -4.24 3.35 -10.31
N VAL A 56 -3.19 3.12 -9.50
CA VAL A 56 -3.15 3.55 -8.10
C VAL A 56 -3.12 5.08 -7.99
N LYS A 57 -2.38 5.77 -8.87
CA LYS A 57 -2.38 7.23 -8.94
C LYS A 57 -3.79 7.76 -9.22
N GLU A 58 -4.49 7.22 -10.22
CA GLU A 58 -5.85 7.61 -10.56
C GLU A 58 -6.80 7.40 -9.37
N ALA A 59 -6.67 6.27 -8.66
CA ALA A 59 -7.48 5.99 -7.49
C ALA A 59 -7.30 7.06 -6.39
N PHE A 60 -6.06 7.46 -6.09
CA PHE A 60 -5.79 8.54 -5.14
C PHE A 60 -6.29 9.90 -5.62
N MET A 61 -6.16 10.22 -6.91
CA MET A 61 -6.67 11.48 -7.46
C MET A 61 -8.20 11.54 -7.36
N LYS A 62 -8.93 10.46 -7.70
CA LYS A 62 -10.39 10.40 -7.53
C LYS A 62 -10.82 10.41 -6.07
N ALA A 63 -9.97 9.96 -5.15
CA ALA A 63 -10.15 10.13 -3.71
C ALA A 63 -9.93 11.58 -3.21
N GLY A 64 -9.49 12.49 -4.07
CA GLY A 64 -9.34 13.91 -3.79
C GLY A 64 -7.94 14.34 -3.35
N LEU A 65 -6.90 13.53 -3.60
CA LEU A 65 -5.51 13.97 -3.44
C LEU A 65 -5.06 14.81 -4.65
N SER A 66 -4.07 15.68 -4.43
CA SER A 66 -3.40 16.36 -5.54
C SER A 66 -2.64 15.37 -6.43
N GLU A 67 -2.36 15.76 -7.66
CA GLU A 67 -1.58 14.93 -8.59
C GLU A 67 -0.19 14.56 -8.02
N LYS A 68 0.45 15.50 -7.32
CA LYS A 68 1.77 15.29 -6.71
C LYS A 68 1.69 14.20 -5.64
N GLU A 69 0.80 14.36 -4.65
CA GLU A 69 0.62 13.38 -3.57
C GLU A 69 0.22 12.00 -4.13
N ALA A 70 -0.71 11.98 -5.09
CA ALA A 70 -1.14 10.73 -5.73
C ALA A 70 0.01 10.02 -6.45
N SER A 71 0.89 10.77 -7.12
CA SER A 71 2.07 10.23 -7.81
C SER A 71 3.12 9.69 -6.84
N GLU A 72 3.32 10.36 -5.71
CA GLU A 72 4.23 9.92 -4.63
C GLU A 72 3.74 8.60 -4.02
N TRP A 73 2.46 8.51 -3.66
CA TRP A 73 1.89 7.29 -3.07
C TRP A 73 1.78 6.13 -4.07
N ALA A 74 1.52 6.42 -5.35
CA ALA A 74 1.57 5.41 -6.39
C ALA A 74 3.00 4.89 -6.63
N SER A 75 4.03 5.74 -6.50
CA SER A 75 5.42 5.31 -6.58
C SER A 75 5.76 4.43 -5.38
N TYR A 76 5.41 4.85 -4.17
CA TYR A 76 5.59 4.06 -2.95
C TYR A 76 4.98 2.65 -3.05
N PHE A 77 3.75 2.53 -3.59
CA PHE A 77 3.13 1.22 -3.82
C PHE A 77 3.98 0.32 -4.73
N ILE A 78 4.57 0.88 -5.78
CA ILE A 78 5.44 0.14 -6.71
C ILE A 78 6.76 -0.23 -6.04
N ASP A 79 7.32 0.66 -5.24
CA ASP A 79 8.59 0.43 -4.54
C ASP A 79 8.42 -0.68 -3.51
N VAL A 80 7.35 -0.68 -2.71
CA VAL A 80 7.02 -1.80 -1.81
C VAL A 80 6.85 -3.11 -2.57
N ARG A 81 6.14 -3.11 -3.70
CA ARG A 81 5.96 -4.33 -4.51
C ARG A 81 7.28 -4.86 -5.04
N LYS A 82 8.17 -3.99 -5.52
CA LYS A 82 9.44 -4.42 -6.11
C LYS A 82 10.45 -4.79 -5.02
N SER A 83 10.73 -3.87 -4.12
CA SER A 83 11.79 -4.01 -3.13
C SER A 83 11.41 -4.93 -1.97
N LEU A 84 10.21 -4.81 -1.41
CA LEU A 84 9.83 -5.67 -0.27
C LEU A 84 9.38 -7.06 -0.73
N HIS A 85 8.42 -7.13 -1.65
CA HIS A 85 7.91 -8.43 -2.11
C HIS A 85 8.85 -9.13 -3.10
N GLY A 86 9.45 -8.39 -4.03
CA GLY A 86 10.37 -8.94 -5.02
C GLY A 86 11.76 -9.21 -4.42
N ASP A 87 12.49 -8.16 -4.10
CA ASP A 87 13.91 -8.25 -3.75
C ASP A 87 14.13 -8.86 -2.36
N CYS A 88 13.40 -8.37 -1.35
CA CYS A 88 13.54 -8.86 0.01
C CYS A 88 12.94 -10.25 0.20
N PHE A 89 11.62 -10.41 0.04
CA PHE A 89 10.96 -11.68 0.32
C PHE A 89 11.35 -12.80 -0.67
N TYR A 90 11.18 -12.59 -1.97
CA TYR A 90 11.53 -13.63 -2.96
C TYR A 90 13.02 -13.69 -3.29
N GLY A 91 13.70 -12.55 -3.34
CA GLY A 91 15.12 -12.47 -3.67
C GLY A 91 16.04 -12.82 -2.51
N LEU A 92 15.52 -12.87 -1.27
CA LEU A 92 16.29 -13.11 -0.05
C LEU A 92 17.43 -12.10 0.16
N ILE A 93 17.23 -10.86 -0.31
CA ILE A 93 18.20 -9.76 -0.16
C ILE A 93 17.60 -8.72 0.76
N TYR A 94 18.17 -8.57 1.95
CA TYR A 94 17.80 -7.50 2.88
C TYR A 94 18.97 -6.55 3.09
N GLU A 95 18.71 -5.29 2.76
CA GLU A 95 19.60 -4.16 2.98
C GLU A 95 18.85 -3.14 3.82
N GLU A 96 19.27 -2.97 5.08
CA GLU A 96 18.58 -2.15 6.08
C GLU A 96 18.26 -0.74 5.54
N GLU A 97 19.23 -0.07 4.93
CA GLU A 97 19.08 1.31 4.42
C GLU A 97 18.07 1.43 3.28
N GLU A 98 17.93 0.39 2.46
CA GLU A 98 17.02 0.39 1.30
C GLU A 98 15.60 -0.08 1.69
N HIS A 99 15.50 -1.06 2.59
CA HIS A 99 14.24 -1.76 2.86
C HIS A 99 13.51 -1.23 4.09
N ARG A 100 14.22 -0.93 5.19
CA ARG A 100 13.58 -0.47 6.44
C ARG A 100 12.75 0.80 6.27
N PRO A 101 13.19 1.83 5.52
CA PRO A 101 12.38 3.03 5.31
C PRO A 101 11.03 2.73 4.63
N LEU A 102 11.01 1.78 3.68
CA LEU A 102 9.77 1.37 3.03
C LEU A 102 8.82 0.65 4.00
N MET A 103 9.38 -0.16 4.91
CA MET A 103 8.63 -0.90 5.91
C MET A 103 7.98 0.01 6.95
N GLU A 104 8.72 1.00 7.44
CA GLU A 104 8.23 1.96 8.44
C GLU A 104 7.14 2.86 7.85
N ARG A 105 7.33 3.30 6.60
CA ARG A 105 6.37 4.17 5.89
C ARG A 105 5.04 3.48 5.54
N ALA A 106 4.95 2.15 5.65
CA ALA A 106 3.72 1.40 5.37
C ALA A 106 2.55 1.84 6.25
N ARG A 107 2.83 2.25 7.49
CA ARG A 107 1.83 2.78 8.42
C ARG A 107 1.12 4.00 7.84
N GLU A 108 1.89 4.96 7.32
CA GLU A 108 1.39 6.22 6.78
C GLU A 108 0.49 5.98 5.56
N TYR A 109 0.92 5.09 4.66
CA TYR A 109 0.15 4.72 3.47
C TYR A 109 -1.22 4.14 3.85
N ILE A 110 -1.24 3.20 4.81
CA ILE A 110 -2.47 2.54 5.26
C ILE A 110 -3.35 3.53 6.04
N ASP A 111 -2.77 4.43 6.84
CA ASP A 111 -3.49 5.48 7.57
C ASP A 111 -4.21 6.45 6.64
N LEU A 112 -3.52 6.87 5.57
CA LEU A 112 -4.10 7.72 4.54
C LEU A 112 -5.29 7.04 3.87
N ILE A 113 -5.15 5.79 3.44
CA ILE A 113 -6.24 5.04 2.81
C ILE A 113 -7.42 4.86 3.77
N ASP A 114 -7.17 4.49 5.02
CA ASP A 114 -8.24 4.36 6.02
C ASP A 114 -9.00 5.68 6.21
N LYS A 115 -8.29 6.82 6.22
CA LYS A 115 -8.90 8.15 6.31
C LYS A 115 -9.77 8.45 5.09
N ILE A 116 -9.28 8.14 3.89
CA ILE A 116 -10.02 8.29 2.62
C ILE A 116 -11.29 7.45 2.67
N LEU A 117 -11.18 6.16 2.96
CA LEU A 117 -12.31 5.22 2.98
C LEU A 117 -13.36 5.61 4.01
N LYS A 118 -12.94 6.09 5.20
CA LYS A 118 -13.86 6.65 6.19
C LYS A 118 -14.61 7.85 5.61
N LYS A 119 -13.93 8.81 4.98
CA LYS A 119 -14.56 9.99 4.38
C LYS A 119 -15.58 9.61 3.29
N LEU A 120 -15.24 8.67 2.41
CA LEU A 120 -16.12 8.20 1.35
C LEU A 120 -17.40 7.56 1.92
N LYS A 121 -17.28 6.69 2.93
CA LYS A 121 -18.44 6.10 3.62
C LYS A 121 -19.38 7.16 4.21
N HIS A 122 -18.83 8.23 4.79
CA HIS A 122 -19.65 9.32 5.33
C HIS A 122 -20.36 10.12 4.25
N GLN A 123 -19.76 10.27 3.05
CA GLN A 123 -20.39 10.95 1.93
C GLN A 123 -21.54 10.15 1.33
N HIS A 124 -21.39 8.82 1.22
CA HIS A 124 -22.43 7.92 0.73
C HIS A 124 -23.64 7.80 1.68
N ASN A 125 -23.46 8.08 2.97
CA ASN A 125 -24.50 7.98 3.99
C ASN A 125 -25.20 9.31 4.29
N LYS A 126 -24.95 10.39 3.53
CA LYS A 126 -25.73 11.62 3.65
C LYS A 126 -27.10 11.42 2.97
N PRO A 127 -28.22 11.76 3.64
CA PRO A 127 -29.57 11.65 3.09
C PRO A 127 -29.77 12.59 1.89
#